data_AF-A0A4R4G4Y5-F1
#
_entry.id   AF-A0A4R4G4Y5-F1
#
_cell.length_a   1.000
_cell.length_b   1.000
_cell.length_c   1.000
_cell.angle_alpha   90.00
_cell.angle_beta   90.00
_cell.angle_gamma   90.00
#
_symmetry.space_group_name_H-M   'P 1'
#
loop_
_entity.id
_entity.type
_entity.pdbx_description
1 polymer ?
#
loop_
_entity_poly.entity_id
_entity_poly.type
_entity_poly.pdbx_seq_one_letter_code
_entity_poly.pdbx_strand_id
1 'polypeptide(L)'
;MSKYEAILIDPFAKSISKVEIERGENELKQIYKLLGCRTIDAIPSGIGEKGDRLIVDDEGLFVDGQKFFYINGMKLAGKALYVGNFGSKFGTPEIGVAQLSSLVGFNGDPFRAWIETFLDEKGIDMGHSFTYDSDVGFALISVGAIVDQMCVSNANIKAAIQSKIVEIDFKNGDVLHYFRFLGQFMANQQLAKGA
;
A
#
# COMPACT_ATOMS: atom_id res chain seq x y z
N MET A 1 17.78 -2.33 -30.23
CA MET A 1 17.62 -2.89 -28.87
C MET A 1 16.18 -2.68 -28.43
N SER A 2 15.55 -3.65 -27.77
CA SER A 2 14.19 -3.48 -27.26
C SER A 2 14.19 -2.70 -25.95
N LYS A 3 13.12 -1.96 -25.69
CA LYS A 3 12.93 -1.16 -24.47
C LYS A 3 11.69 -1.63 -23.73
N TYR A 4 11.57 -1.24 -22.47
CA TYR A 4 10.31 -1.29 -21.74
C TYR A 4 10.15 -0.03 -20.90
N GLU A 5 8.92 0.22 -20.49
CA GLU A 5 8.58 1.38 -19.69
C GLU A 5 8.60 0.97 -18.22
N ALA A 6 9.11 1.85 -17.37
CA ALA A 6 9.03 1.72 -15.92
C ALA A 6 8.47 3.00 -15.33
N ILE A 7 8.03 2.95 -14.07
CA ILE A 7 7.57 4.14 -13.36
C ILE A 7 8.53 4.41 -12.20
N LEU A 8 9.20 5.56 -12.25
CA LEU A 8 10.08 6.05 -11.20
C LEU A 8 9.26 6.76 -10.12
N ILE A 9 9.48 6.35 -8.87
CA ILE A 9 9.00 7.02 -7.66
C ILE A 9 10.19 7.76 -7.04
N ASP A 10 10.08 9.08 -6.93
CA ASP A 10 11.14 9.94 -6.38
C ASP A 10 10.62 10.69 -5.13
N PRO A 11 10.95 10.21 -3.91
CA PRO A 11 10.50 10.87 -2.67
C PRO A 11 11.23 12.19 -2.38
N PHE A 12 12.34 12.49 -3.06
CA PHE A 12 13.05 13.77 -2.91
C PHE A 12 12.32 14.86 -3.67
N ALA A 13 11.93 14.57 -4.91
CA ALA A 13 11.12 15.47 -5.73
C ALA A 13 9.61 15.38 -5.42
N LYS A 14 9.18 14.39 -4.63
CA LYS A 14 7.78 14.01 -4.41
C LYS A 14 7.03 13.84 -5.74
N SER A 15 7.65 13.10 -6.66
CA SER A 15 7.14 12.92 -8.01
C SER A 15 7.09 11.45 -8.41
N ILE A 16 6.20 11.16 -9.36
CA ILE A 16 6.08 9.85 -9.98
C ILE A 16 6.05 10.09 -11.49
N SER A 17 6.97 9.45 -12.21
CA SER A 17 7.19 9.72 -13.62
C SER A 17 7.53 8.47 -14.40
N LYS A 18 7.15 8.44 -15.68
CA LYS A 18 7.49 7.37 -16.59
C LYS A 18 8.94 7.49 -17.08
N VAL A 19 9.62 6.36 -17.18
CA VAL A 19 10.98 6.25 -17.75
C VAL A 19 11.04 5.07 -18.73
N GLU A 20 11.98 5.13 -19.67
CA GLU A 20 12.29 4.00 -20.56
C GLU A 20 13.60 3.35 -20.14
N ILE A 21 13.64 2.02 -20.18
CA ILE A 21 14.84 1.23 -19.88
C ILE A 21 15.17 0.38 -21.10
N GLU A 22 16.40 0.49 -21.57
CA GLU A 22 16.91 -0.36 -22.65
C GLU A 22 17.27 -1.74 -22.11
N ARG A 23 16.82 -2.79 -22.81
CA ARG A 23 17.17 -4.17 -22.49
C ARG A 23 18.57 -4.51 -22.95
N GLY A 24 19.26 -5.34 -22.17
CA GLY A 24 20.57 -5.90 -22.51
C GLY A 24 21.63 -5.56 -21.48
N GLU A 25 22.89 -5.54 -21.90
CA GLU A 25 24.06 -5.42 -21.00
C GLU A 25 24.05 -4.16 -20.13
N ASN A 26 23.41 -3.08 -20.58
CA ASN A 26 23.32 -1.81 -19.86
C ASN A 26 22.06 -1.66 -19.00
N GLU A 27 21.17 -2.65 -18.95
CA GLU A 27 19.89 -2.56 -18.24
C GLU A 27 20.09 -2.26 -16.75
N LEU A 28 20.93 -3.07 -16.08
CA LEU A 28 21.23 -2.90 -14.66
C LEU A 28 21.91 -1.57 -14.35
N LYS A 29 22.80 -1.10 -15.24
CA LYS A 29 23.49 0.19 -15.09
C LYS A 29 22.52 1.37 -15.18
N GLN A 30 21.51 1.28 -16.04
CA GLN A 30 20.45 2.30 -16.12
C GLN A 30 19.62 2.34 -14.84
N ILE A 31 19.26 1.17 -14.29
CA ILE A 31 18.53 1.05 -13.02
C ILE A 31 19.30 1.72 -11.89
N TYR A 32 20.59 1.39 -11.70
CA TYR A 32 21.42 2.06 -10.68
C TYR A 32 21.49 3.56 -10.86
N LYS A 33 21.62 4.04 -12.10
CA LYS A 33 21.65 5.48 -12.40
C LYS A 33 20.32 6.17 -12.08
N LEU A 34 19.19 5.53 -12.39
CA LEU A 34 17.85 6.07 -12.14
C LEU A 34 17.57 6.16 -10.64
N LEU A 35 17.96 5.14 -9.88
CA LEU A 35 17.76 5.09 -8.44
C LEU A 35 18.78 5.92 -7.66
N GLY A 36 19.98 6.11 -8.21
CA GLY A 36 21.06 6.82 -7.55
C GLY A 36 21.73 6.01 -6.44
N CYS A 37 21.73 4.68 -6.55
CA CYS A 37 22.25 3.74 -5.57
C CYS A 37 23.26 2.75 -6.20
N ARG A 38 23.93 1.98 -5.35
CA ARG A 38 24.92 0.94 -5.70
C ARG A 38 24.35 -0.46 -5.55
N THR A 39 23.37 -0.64 -4.68
CA THR A 39 22.70 -1.93 -4.43
C THR A 39 21.20 -1.78 -4.57
N ILE A 40 20.57 -2.82 -5.11
CA ILE A 40 19.13 -2.87 -5.31
C ILE A 40 18.58 -4.22 -4.87
N ASP A 41 17.30 -4.22 -4.50
CA ASP A 41 16.50 -5.43 -4.37
C ASP A 41 15.19 -5.29 -5.16
N ALA A 42 14.55 -6.42 -5.51
CA ALA A 42 13.32 -6.48 -6.28
C ALA A 42 12.20 -7.19 -5.51
N ILE A 43 11.42 -6.41 -4.77
CA ILE A 43 10.36 -6.93 -3.90
C ILE A 43 9.01 -6.99 -4.64
N PRO A 44 8.10 -7.89 -4.23
CA PRO A 44 6.70 -7.85 -4.68
C PRO A 44 6.08 -6.49 -4.34
N SER A 45 5.40 -5.86 -5.30
CA SER A 45 4.68 -4.61 -5.03
C SER A 45 3.38 -4.85 -4.23
N GLY A 46 2.78 -6.04 -4.41
CA GLY A 46 1.43 -6.34 -3.94
C GLY A 46 0.33 -5.53 -4.63
N ILE A 47 0.63 -4.99 -5.81
CA ILE A 47 -0.25 -4.18 -6.67
C ILE A 47 -0.42 -4.90 -8.02
N GLY A 48 -1.62 -4.86 -8.56
CA GLY A 48 -1.97 -5.52 -9.81
C GLY A 48 -2.16 -7.04 -9.66
N GLU A 49 -2.65 -7.67 -10.72
CA GLU A 49 -2.89 -9.12 -10.76
C GLU A 49 -1.64 -9.87 -11.24
N LYS A 50 -0.78 -9.20 -12.01
CA LYS A 50 0.42 -9.80 -12.62
C LYS A 50 1.63 -9.88 -11.68
N GLY A 51 1.49 -9.40 -10.44
CA GLY A 51 2.57 -9.47 -9.45
C GLY A 51 3.78 -8.63 -9.84
N ASP A 52 3.53 -7.40 -10.29
CA ASP A 52 4.54 -6.38 -10.60
C ASP A 52 5.50 -6.17 -9.41
N ARG A 53 6.70 -5.68 -9.69
CA ARG A 53 7.79 -5.56 -8.73
C ARG A 53 8.14 -4.09 -8.46
N LEU A 54 8.66 -3.86 -7.26
CA LEU A 54 9.39 -2.64 -6.92
C LEU A 54 10.88 -2.98 -6.89
N ILE A 55 11.65 -2.31 -7.74
CA ILE A 55 13.10 -2.28 -7.60
C ILE A 55 13.44 -1.12 -6.67
N VAL A 56 14.06 -1.43 -5.53
CA VAL A 56 14.27 -0.48 -4.43
C VAL A 56 15.76 -0.31 -4.15
N ASP A 57 16.10 0.85 -3.58
CA ASP A 57 17.42 1.13 -3.03
C ASP A 57 17.62 0.35 -1.71
N ASP A 58 18.47 -0.68 -1.75
CA ASP A 58 18.73 -1.58 -0.61
C ASP A 58 19.69 -0.94 0.43
N GLU A 59 20.39 0.13 0.07
CA GLU A 59 21.27 0.87 1.00
C GLU A 59 20.63 2.16 1.53
N GLY A 60 19.43 2.51 1.08
CA GLY A 60 18.78 3.78 1.37
C GLY A 60 18.58 4.06 2.87
N LEU A 61 18.48 3.04 3.71
CA LEU A 61 18.30 3.21 5.16
C LEU A 61 19.51 3.85 5.87
N PHE A 62 20.69 3.84 5.26
CA PHE A 62 21.94 4.26 5.90
C PHE A 62 22.46 5.62 5.39
N VAL A 63 21.59 6.42 4.77
CA VAL A 63 21.96 7.71 4.14
C VAL A 63 21.43 8.89 4.94
N ASP A 64 22.28 9.88 5.19
CA ASP A 64 21.88 11.14 5.82
C ASP A 64 20.94 11.95 4.92
N GLY A 65 19.89 12.52 5.51
CA GLY A 65 18.90 13.30 4.76
C GLY A 65 17.97 12.48 3.87
N GLN A 66 17.92 11.16 4.08
CA GLN A 66 17.07 10.24 3.33
C GLN A 66 15.59 10.65 3.32
N LYS A 67 14.92 10.38 2.20
CA LYS A 67 13.48 10.55 2.00
C LYS A 67 12.81 9.20 1.83
N PHE A 68 11.54 9.17 2.20
CA PHE A 68 10.74 7.95 2.22
C PHE A 68 9.47 8.15 1.41
N PHE A 69 8.93 7.05 0.92
CA PHE A 69 7.57 6.98 0.43
C PHE A 69 6.88 5.76 1.03
N TYR A 70 5.56 5.83 1.03
CA TYR A 70 4.69 4.78 1.49
C TYR A 70 3.97 4.20 0.30
N ILE A 71 3.98 2.90 0.16
CA ILE A 71 3.24 2.20 -0.87
C ILE A 71 2.74 0.89 -0.31
N ASN A 72 1.44 0.62 -0.43
CA ASN A 72 0.84 -0.64 0.02
C ASN A 72 1.20 -1.00 1.49
N GLY A 73 1.19 -0.01 2.40
CA GLY A 73 1.56 -0.19 3.81
C GLY A 73 3.07 -0.33 4.09
N MET A 74 3.91 -0.43 3.06
CA MET A 74 5.37 -0.46 3.20
C MET A 74 5.93 0.96 3.21
N LYS A 75 6.87 1.25 4.12
CA LYS A 75 7.69 2.46 4.10
C LYS A 75 9.03 2.12 3.48
N LEU A 76 9.36 2.74 2.35
CA LEU A 76 10.59 2.46 1.59
C LEU A 76 11.47 3.72 1.53
N ALA A 77 12.78 3.51 1.60
CA ALA A 77 13.80 4.56 1.56
C ALA A 77 14.31 4.75 0.13
N GLY A 78 14.67 5.97 -0.23
CA GLY A 78 15.26 6.27 -1.52
C GLY A 78 14.26 6.17 -2.68
N LYS A 79 14.78 6.22 -3.91
CA LYS A 79 13.95 6.10 -5.12
C LYS A 79 13.59 4.64 -5.36
N ALA A 80 12.53 4.41 -6.12
CA ALA A 80 12.16 3.07 -6.57
C ALA A 80 11.65 3.07 -8.02
N LEU A 81 11.79 1.93 -8.70
CA LEU A 81 11.19 1.67 -10.00
C LEU A 81 10.08 0.64 -9.84
N TYR A 82 8.87 1.00 -10.26
CA TYR A 82 7.77 0.05 -10.44
C TYR A 82 7.82 -0.53 -11.85
N VAL A 83 7.90 -1.85 -11.93
CA VAL A 83 8.13 -2.59 -13.18
C VAL A 83 7.22 -3.80 -13.29
N GLY A 84 6.85 -4.13 -14.53
CA GLY A 84 6.09 -5.34 -14.83
C GLY A 84 6.91 -6.59 -14.58
N ASN A 85 6.26 -7.65 -14.07
CA ASN A 85 6.90 -8.93 -13.81
C ASN A 85 6.58 -9.96 -14.90
N PHE A 86 7.60 -10.37 -15.66
CA PHE A 86 7.48 -11.36 -16.73
C PHE A 86 8.35 -12.59 -16.45
N GLY A 87 8.29 -13.10 -15.20
CA GLY A 87 9.03 -14.28 -14.76
C GLY A 87 10.49 -13.96 -14.49
N SER A 88 11.37 -14.22 -15.47
CA SER A 88 12.81 -13.95 -15.35
C SER A 88 13.24 -12.57 -15.81
N LYS A 89 12.29 -11.73 -16.25
CA LYS A 89 12.56 -10.40 -16.81
C LYS A 89 11.59 -9.36 -16.28
N PHE A 90 12.07 -8.13 -16.14
CA PHE A 90 11.23 -6.96 -15.96
C PHE A 90 10.62 -6.51 -17.28
N GLY A 91 9.52 -5.75 -17.23
CA GLY A 91 8.87 -5.17 -18.40
C GLY A 91 7.97 -4.01 -18.05
N THR A 92 7.09 -3.64 -18.98
CA THR A 92 6.11 -2.57 -18.76
C THR A 92 5.11 -3.00 -17.68
N PRO A 93 4.91 -2.18 -16.63
CA PRO A 93 3.95 -2.47 -15.57
C PRO A 93 2.51 -2.56 -16.08
N GLU A 94 1.69 -3.28 -15.32
CA GLU A 94 0.25 -3.42 -15.61
C GLU A 94 -0.49 -2.10 -15.45
N ILE A 95 -0.15 -1.33 -14.41
CA ILE A 95 -0.80 -0.07 -14.08
C ILE A 95 0.02 1.13 -14.53
N GLY A 96 -0.67 2.23 -14.85
CA GLY A 96 -0.05 3.49 -15.26
C GLY A 96 0.30 4.41 -14.09
N VAL A 97 1.00 5.51 -14.41
CA VAL A 97 1.44 6.54 -13.45
C VAL A 97 0.27 7.07 -12.60
N ALA A 98 -0.88 7.36 -13.21
CA ALA A 98 -2.02 7.93 -12.50
C ALA A 98 -2.53 7.00 -11.38
N GLN A 99 -2.67 5.70 -11.68
CA GLN A 99 -3.09 4.70 -10.71
C GLN A 99 -2.01 4.44 -9.65
N LEU A 100 -0.74 4.38 -10.04
CA LEU A 100 0.34 4.23 -9.06
C LEU A 100 0.40 5.44 -8.12
N SER A 101 0.11 6.65 -8.63
CA SER A 101 0.13 7.89 -7.85
C SER A 101 -0.93 7.96 -6.76
N SER A 102 -2.09 7.32 -6.94
CA SER A 102 -3.08 7.24 -5.85
C SER A 102 -2.69 6.26 -4.75
N LEU A 103 -1.72 5.37 -5.01
CA LEU A 103 -1.26 4.34 -4.08
C LEU A 103 0.01 4.72 -3.33
N VAL A 104 0.71 5.77 -3.78
CA VAL A 104 1.98 6.23 -3.21
C VAL A 104 1.76 7.49 -2.38
N GLY A 105 2.28 7.50 -1.15
CA GLY A 105 2.26 8.66 -0.29
C GLY A 105 3.66 9.10 0.13
N PHE A 106 3.98 10.39 -0.05
CA PHE A 106 5.29 10.94 0.35
C PHE A 106 5.32 11.45 1.79
N ASN A 107 4.17 11.57 2.45
CA ASN A 107 4.06 12.07 3.83
C ASN A 107 3.38 11.05 4.77
N GLY A 108 3.05 9.85 4.31
CA GLY A 108 2.30 8.83 5.07
C GLY A 108 1.55 7.86 4.15
N ASP A 109 0.88 6.86 4.71
CA ASP A 109 0.03 5.92 3.94
C ASP A 109 -1.21 6.66 3.39
N PRO A 110 -1.39 6.75 2.05
CA PRO A 110 -2.54 7.42 1.45
C PRO A 110 -3.88 6.84 1.90
N PHE A 111 -3.95 5.52 2.07
CA PHE A 111 -5.19 4.87 2.51
C PHE A 111 -5.54 5.26 3.93
N ARG A 112 -4.53 5.34 4.81
CA ARG A 112 -4.72 5.78 6.19
C ARG A 112 -5.22 7.23 6.25
N ALA A 113 -4.57 8.13 5.51
CA ALA A 113 -4.97 9.52 5.45
C ALA A 113 -6.42 9.67 4.93
N TRP A 114 -6.78 8.88 3.90
CA TRP A 114 -8.13 8.85 3.35
C TRP A 114 -9.16 8.39 4.39
N ILE A 115 -8.93 7.25 5.07
CA ILE A 115 -9.92 6.71 6.01
C ILE A 115 -10.04 7.56 7.27
N GLU A 116 -8.95 8.13 7.78
CA GLU A 116 -9.00 9.05 8.93
C GLU A 116 -9.79 10.31 8.59
N THR A 117 -9.60 10.88 7.39
CA THR A 117 -10.39 12.02 6.91
C THR A 117 -11.87 11.64 6.79
N PHE A 118 -12.16 10.48 6.19
CA PHE A 118 -13.53 10.00 6.06
C PHE A 118 -14.22 9.85 7.43
N LEU A 119 -13.56 9.26 8.42
CA LEU A 119 -14.13 9.07 9.76
C LEU A 119 -14.39 10.41 10.46
N ASP A 120 -13.45 11.36 10.35
CA ASP A 120 -13.60 12.72 10.88
C ASP A 120 -14.81 13.44 10.26
N GLU A 121 -14.93 13.40 8.93
CA GLU A 121 -16.07 13.99 8.20
C GLU A 121 -17.43 13.38 8.60
N LYS A 122 -17.45 12.11 8.99
CA LYS A 122 -18.66 11.42 9.48
C LYS A 122 -18.87 11.57 10.98
N GLY A 123 -17.96 12.22 11.71
CA GLY A 123 -18.01 12.32 13.17
C GLY A 123 -17.90 10.97 13.87
N ILE A 124 -17.21 10.00 13.26
CA ILE A 124 -17.01 8.66 13.82
C ILE A 124 -15.74 8.66 14.68
N ASP A 125 -15.91 8.41 15.97
CA ASP A 125 -14.79 8.30 16.92
C ASP A 125 -14.02 6.98 16.71
N MET A 126 -12.71 7.06 16.52
CA MET A 126 -11.82 5.89 16.46
C MET A 126 -11.80 5.08 17.77
N GLY A 127 -12.18 5.70 18.90
CA GLY A 127 -12.37 5.04 20.19
C GLY A 127 -13.67 4.23 20.29
N HIS A 128 -14.63 4.42 19.37
CA HIS A 128 -15.86 3.63 19.33
C HIS A 128 -15.51 2.14 19.23
N SER A 129 -16.12 1.33 20.09
CA SER A 129 -15.77 -0.09 20.21
C SER A 129 -17.01 -0.97 20.09
N PHE A 130 -16.82 -2.08 19.38
CA PHE A 130 -17.82 -3.13 19.23
C PHE A 130 -17.50 -4.28 20.16
N THR A 131 -18.55 -4.85 20.76
CA THR A 131 -18.46 -6.07 21.57
C THR A 131 -18.87 -7.29 20.73
N TYR A 132 -18.09 -8.36 20.85
CA TYR A 132 -18.30 -9.63 20.19
C TYR A 132 -18.28 -10.75 21.22
N ASP A 133 -19.44 -11.36 21.46
CA ASP A 133 -19.58 -12.45 22.42
C ASP A 133 -19.34 -13.83 21.76
N SER A 134 -18.84 -14.77 22.55
CA SER A 134 -18.66 -16.18 22.20
C SER A 134 -18.80 -17.08 23.43
N ASP A 135 -18.86 -18.39 23.22
CA ASP A 135 -18.93 -19.39 24.29
C ASP A 135 -17.69 -19.40 25.21
N VAL A 136 -16.56 -18.85 24.75
CA VAL A 136 -15.28 -18.83 25.48
C VAL A 136 -14.92 -17.45 26.05
N GLY A 137 -15.77 -16.44 25.85
CA GLY A 137 -15.54 -15.07 26.30
C GLY A 137 -16.03 -14.01 25.31
N PHE A 138 -15.69 -12.75 25.57
CA PHE A 138 -15.99 -11.64 24.67
C PHE A 138 -14.72 -10.92 24.21
N ALA A 139 -14.78 -10.31 23.02
CA ALA A 139 -13.74 -9.41 22.51
C ALA A 139 -14.32 -8.00 22.34
N LEU A 140 -13.49 -7.00 22.62
CA LEU A 140 -13.80 -5.60 22.39
C LEU A 140 -12.84 -5.05 21.34
N ILE A 141 -13.36 -4.69 20.17
CA ILE A 141 -12.55 -4.20 19.04
C ILE A 141 -12.98 -2.76 18.72
N SER A 142 -12.03 -1.82 18.76
CA SER A 142 -12.28 -0.43 18.41
C SER A 142 -12.25 -0.20 16.89
N VAL A 143 -12.91 0.87 16.45
CA VAL A 143 -12.81 1.38 15.07
C VAL A 143 -11.35 1.64 14.70
N GLY A 144 -10.55 2.22 15.61
CA GLY A 144 -9.12 2.42 15.41
C GLY A 144 -8.36 1.12 15.14
N ALA A 145 -8.64 0.05 15.91
CA ALA A 145 -8.01 -1.25 15.68
C ALA A 145 -8.39 -1.85 14.32
N ILE A 146 -9.65 -1.66 13.89
CA ILE A 146 -10.10 -2.07 12.55
C ILE A 146 -9.37 -1.29 11.46
N VAL A 147 -9.23 0.04 11.61
CA VAL A 147 -8.47 0.89 10.68
C VAL A 147 -7.02 0.44 10.56
N ASP A 148 -6.36 0.15 11.68
CA ASP A 148 -4.99 -0.34 11.69
C ASP A 148 -4.87 -1.66 10.91
N GLN A 149 -5.82 -2.59 11.11
CA GLN A 149 -5.87 -3.85 10.37
C GLN A 149 -6.12 -3.64 8.86
N MET A 150 -6.96 -2.67 8.49
CA MET A 150 -7.17 -2.29 7.09
C MET A 150 -5.89 -1.73 6.46
N CYS A 151 -5.12 -0.94 7.20
CA CYS A 151 -3.89 -0.31 6.72
C CYS A 151 -2.75 -1.30 6.46
N VAL A 152 -2.73 -2.46 7.13
CA VAL A 152 -1.73 -3.51 6.87
C VAL A 152 -2.18 -4.54 5.82
N SER A 153 -3.40 -4.41 5.31
CA SER A 153 -3.91 -5.27 4.24
C SER A 153 -3.31 -4.87 2.88
N ASN A 154 -3.31 -5.80 1.92
CA ASN A 154 -2.81 -5.52 0.57
C ASN A 154 -3.70 -4.54 -0.22
N ALA A 155 -3.17 -3.99 -1.32
CA ALA A 155 -3.82 -2.95 -2.12
C ALA A 155 -5.20 -3.37 -2.66
N ASN A 156 -5.37 -4.63 -3.06
CA ASN A 156 -6.65 -5.14 -3.56
C ASN A 156 -7.71 -5.15 -2.46
N ILE A 157 -7.35 -5.59 -1.25
CA ILE A 157 -8.24 -5.57 -0.08
C ILE A 157 -8.56 -4.12 0.30
N LYS A 158 -7.56 -3.23 0.37
CA LYS A 158 -7.77 -1.80 0.65
C LYS A 158 -8.75 -1.16 -0.35
N ALA A 159 -8.56 -1.41 -1.64
CA ALA A 159 -9.45 -0.90 -2.69
C ALA A 159 -10.88 -1.45 -2.56
N ALA A 160 -11.04 -2.75 -2.26
CA ALA A 160 -12.35 -3.35 -2.04
C ALA A 160 -13.07 -2.75 -0.82
N ILE A 161 -12.33 -2.55 0.29
CA ILE A 161 -12.86 -1.94 1.50
C ILE A 161 -13.25 -0.48 1.25
N GLN A 162 -12.37 0.31 0.62
CA GLN A 162 -12.66 1.70 0.24
C GLN A 162 -13.90 1.79 -0.65
N SER A 163 -13.99 0.94 -1.68
CA SER A 163 -15.15 0.89 -2.57
C SER A 163 -16.43 0.55 -1.81
N LYS A 164 -16.39 -0.37 -0.85
CA LYS A 164 -17.56 -0.75 -0.05
C LYS A 164 -17.99 0.38 0.89
N ILE A 165 -17.05 1.05 1.55
CA ILE A 165 -17.34 2.20 2.41
C ILE A 165 -18.00 3.32 1.61
N VAL A 166 -17.42 3.68 0.45
CA VAL A 166 -17.98 4.70 -0.45
C VAL A 166 -19.37 4.30 -0.94
N GLU A 167 -19.59 3.04 -1.29
CA GLU A 167 -20.90 2.55 -1.72
C GLU A 167 -21.96 2.69 -0.62
N ILE A 168 -21.62 2.31 0.62
CA ILE A 168 -22.52 2.42 1.77
C ILE A 168 -22.83 3.90 2.03
N ASP A 169 -21.80 4.74 2.05
CA ASP A 169 -21.96 6.18 2.30
C ASP A 169 -22.82 6.86 1.23
N PHE A 170 -22.59 6.55 -0.05
CA PHE A 170 -23.39 7.07 -1.16
C PHE A 170 -24.87 6.69 -1.05
N LYS A 171 -25.17 5.53 -0.47
CA LYS A 171 -26.54 5.06 -0.21
C LYS A 171 -27.11 5.58 1.11
N ASN A 172 -26.40 6.46 1.82
CA ASN A 172 -26.70 6.92 3.18
C ASN A 172 -26.90 5.76 4.16
N GLY A 173 -26.15 4.67 3.96
CA GLY A 173 -26.18 3.50 4.84
C GLY A 173 -25.33 3.70 6.09
N ASP A 174 -25.51 2.80 7.06
CA ASP A 174 -24.70 2.79 8.28
C ASP A 174 -23.33 2.15 8.02
N VAL A 175 -22.29 2.98 7.99
CA VAL A 175 -20.91 2.54 7.80
C VAL A 175 -20.39 1.78 9.03
N LEU A 176 -20.87 2.08 10.24
CA LEU A 176 -20.46 1.36 11.45
C LEU A 176 -20.90 -0.10 11.41
N HIS A 177 -22.01 -0.43 10.75
CA HIS A 177 -22.39 -1.82 10.50
C HIS A 177 -21.30 -2.57 9.71
N TYR A 178 -20.71 -1.95 8.69
CA TYR A 178 -19.62 -2.58 7.93
C TYR A 178 -18.33 -2.68 8.73
N PHE A 179 -17.98 -1.66 9.53
CA PHE A 179 -16.87 -1.75 10.46
C PHE A 179 -17.07 -2.87 11.49
N ARG A 180 -18.29 -3.03 12.03
CA ARG A 180 -18.63 -4.13 12.93
C ARG A 180 -18.45 -5.49 12.25
N PHE A 181 -18.84 -5.62 10.98
CA PHE A 181 -18.58 -6.82 10.20
C PHE A 181 -17.09 -7.13 10.06
N LEU A 182 -16.25 -6.13 9.74
CA LEU A 182 -14.80 -6.30 9.66
C LEU A 182 -14.18 -6.69 11.01
N GLY A 183 -14.63 -6.06 12.11
CA GLY A 183 -14.14 -6.37 13.45
C GLY A 183 -14.47 -7.79 13.93
N GLN A 184 -15.50 -8.44 13.40
CA GLN A 184 -15.81 -9.85 13.71
C GLN A 184 -14.65 -10.78 13.34
N PHE A 185 -13.96 -10.53 12.23
CA PHE A 185 -12.80 -11.31 11.82
C PHE A 185 -11.66 -11.19 12.84
N MET A 186 -11.43 -9.99 13.38
CA MET A 186 -10.42 -9.75 14.42
C MET A 186 -10.80 -10.39 15.75
N ALA A 187 -12.08 -10.27 16.15
CA ALA A 187 -12.60 -10.89 17.37
C ALA A 187 -12.41 -12.42 17.36
N ASN A 188 -12.74 -13.07 16.24
CA ASN A 188 -12.58 -14.51 16.09
C ASN A 188 -11.11 -14.95 16.24
N GLN A 189 -10.15 -14.18 15.71
CA GLN A 189 -8.73 -14.47 15.88
C GLN A 189 -8.25 -14.29 17.32
N GLN A 190 -8.78 -13.30 18.05
CA GLN A 190 -8.40 -13.06 19.44
C GLN A 190 -8.93 -14.16 20.36
N LEU A 191 -10.20 -14.54 20.19
CA LEU A 191 -10.85 -15.59 20.98
C LEU A 191 -10.24 -16.97 20.72
N ALA A 192 -9.84 -17.27 19.47
CA ALA A 192 -9.16 -18.52 19.13
C ALA A 192 -7.74 -18.65 19.70
N LYS A 193 -7.08 -17.53 20.04
CA LYS A 193 -5.75 -17.53 20.69
C LYS A 193 -5.82 -17.64 22.21
N GLY A 194 -6.99 -17.41 22.79
CA GLY A 194 -7.24 -17.53 24.23
C GLY A 194 -7.79 -18.90 24.66
N ALA A 195 -8.12 -19.77 23.69
CA ALA A 195 -8.54 -21.15 23.89
C ALA A 195 -7.34 -22.11 23.78
#